data_AF-A0A920VXC7-F1
#
_entry.id   AF-A0A920VXC7-F1
#
_cell.length_a   1.000
_cell.length_b   1.000
_cell.length_c   1.000
_cell.angle_alpha   90.00
_cell.angle_beta   90.00
_cell.angle_gamma   90.00
#
_symmetry.space_group_name_H-M   'P 1'
#
loop_
_entity.id
_entity.type
_entity.pdbx_description
1 polymer ?
#
loop_
_entity_poly.entity_id
_entity_poly.type
_entity_poly.pdbx_seq_one_letter_code
_entity_poly.pdbx_strand_id
1 'polypeptide(L)'
;MSCDGQIFFEGDTMFGYFTGESLAAQVGLDGGKKAVPWIDENASDSSIILDLNSVDYRKVLGEKPEHPHFLLCSGQLSFSDIIRIVPEGGKFSKGYVYARKEVNPEDWFFPCHFHGDPVMPGSLGVEAIIQALQAFASAGMEPFKSPRFLPF
;
A
#
# COMPACT_ATOMS: atom_id res chain seq x y z
N MET A 1 32.81 1.71 -15.69
CA MET A 1 33.16 0.34 -15.25
C MET A 1 34.27 -0.21 -16.15
N SER A 2 35.22 -0.94 -15.58
CA SER A 2 36.35 -1.53 -16.32
C SER A 2 36.70 -2.91 -15.78
N CYS A 3 37.21 -3.80 -16.64
CA CYS A 3 37.81 -5.08 -16.29
C CYS A 3 39.19 -5.15 -16.95
N ASP A 4 40.21 -5.58 -16.20
CA ASP A 4 41.61 -5.69 -16.68
C ASP A 4 42.13 -4.42 -17.38
N GLY A 5 41.76 -3.26 -16.84
CA GLY A 5 42.18 -1.95 -17.37
C GLY A 5 41.47 -1.53 -18.66
N GLN A 6 40.57 -2.35 -19.21
CA GLN A 6 39.75 -2.00 -20.36
C GLN A 6 38.39 -1.47 -19.91
N ILE A 7 38.10 -0.22 -20.27
CA ILE A 7 36.80 0.41 -19.99
C ILE A 7 35.79 -0.19 -20.98
N PHE A 8 34.71 -0.79 -20.45
CA PHE A 8 33.62 -1.33 -21.27
C PHE A 8 32.30 -0.58 -21.08
N PHE A 9 32.22 0.30 -20.07
CA PHE A 9 31.06 1.15 -19.86
C PHE A 9 31.51 2.49 -19.25
N GLU A 10 31.13 3.58 -19.89
CA GLU A 10 31.30 4.93 -19.40
C GLU A 10 29.93 5.61 -19.47
N GLY A 11 29.57 6.31 -18.39
CA GLY A 11 28.29 6.98 -18.27
C GLY A 11 28.26 7.81 -17.01
N ASP A 12 27.49 8.89 -17.04
CA ASP A 12 27.29 9.75 -15.88
C ASP A 12 26.17 9.18 -15.00
N THR A 13 26.45 9.01 -13.71
CA THR A 13 25.42 8.68 -12.74
C THR A 13 24.84 9.98 -12.18
N MET A 14 23.58 10.26 -12.44
CA MET A 14 22.83 11.27 -11.71
C MET A 14 22.21 10.58 -10.50
N PHE A 15 22.58 11.01 -9.29
CA PHE A 15 21.76 10.72 -8.11
C PHE A 15 20.38 11.33 -8.41
N GLY A 16 19.30 10.57 -8.18
CA GLY A 16 17.94 10.85 -8.67
C GLY A 16 17.28 12.09 -8.07
N TYR A 17 17.91 13.26 -8.18
CA TYR A 17 17.37 14.54 -7.76
C TYR A 17 16.47 15.05 -8.87
N PHE A 18 15.17 14.83 -8.72
CA PHE A 18 14.19 15.39 -9.64
C PHE A 18 14.09 16.90 -9.40
N THR A 19 14.31 17.70 -10.44
CA THR A 19 14.06 19.14 -10.33
C THR A 19 12.57 19.39 -10.07
N GLY A 20 12.22 20.53 -9.47
CA GLY A 20 10.81 20.91 -9.30
C GLY A 20 10.03 20.89 -10.63
N GLU A 21 10.66 21.26 -11.74
CA GLU A 21 10.09 21.14 -13.09
C GLU A 21 9.86 19.67 -13.51
N SER A 22 10.81 18.77 -13.20
CA SER A 22 10.68 17.34 -13.51
C SER A 22 9.58 16.68 -12.70
N LEU A 23 9.44 17.03 -11.41
CA LEU A 23 8.34 16.58 -10.56
C LEU A 23 7.00 17.12 -11.06
N ALA A 24 6.93 18.40 -11.45
CA ALA A 24 5.72 19.00 -11.99
C ALA A 24 5.29 18.39 -13.34
N ALA A 25 6.24 17.91 -14.14
CA ALA A 25 6.00 17.23 -15.41
C ALA A 25 5.73 15.72 -15.25
N GLN A 26 5.77 15.18 -14.03
CA GLN A 26 5.58 13.75 -13.80
C GLN A 26 4.11 13.37 -13.99
N VAL A 27 3.86 12.59 -15.04
CA VAL A 27 2.49 12.19 -15.44
C VAL A 27 1.99 10.92 -14.75
N GLY A 28 2.81 10.25 -13.94
CA GLY A 28 2.41 9.02 -13.25
C GLY A 28 2.12 7.82 -14.17
N LEU A 29 1.59 6.74 -13.60
CA LEU A 29 1.26 5.49 -14.32
C LEU A 29 0.02 5.63 -15.22
N ASP A 30 -0.81 6.63 -14.96
CA ASP A 30 -2.04 6.94 -15.68
C ASP A 30 -1.82 7.90 -16.86
N GLY A 31 -0.57 8.32 -17.10
CA GLY A 31 -0.22 9.21 -18.20
C GLY A 31 -0.92 10.57 -18.09
N GLY A 32 -1.11 11.05 -16.86
CA GLY A 32 -1.76 12.33 -16.54
C GLY A 32 -3.29 12.29 -16.62
N LYS A 33 -3.88 11.12 -16.90
CA LYS A 33 -5.33 10.95 -16.92
C LYS A 33 -5.81 10.43 -15.58
N LYS A 34 -6.52 11.28 -14.83
CA LYS A 34 -7.11 10.89 -13.54
C LYS A 34 -7.90 9.58 -13.65
N ALA A 35 -7.35 8.51 -13.07
CA ALA A 35 -8.06 7.25 -12.89
C ALA A 35 -8.82 7.30 -11.55
N VAL A 36 -10.15 7.22 -11.60
CA VAL A 36 -10.97 7.15 -10.38
C VAL A 36 -11.06 5.70 -9.87
N PRO A 37 -11.03 5.49 -8.55
CA PRO A 37 -11.30 4.19 -7.96
C PRO A 37 -12.67 3.66 -8.38
N TRP A 38 -12.77 2.34 -8.62
CA TRP A 38 -14.03 1.69 -8.98
C TRP A 38 -15.16 1.99 -7.98
N ILE A 39 -14.85 2.09 -6.69
CA ILE A 39 -15.83 2.32 -5.62
C ILE A 39 -16.45 3.73 -5.63
N ASP A 40 -15.78 4.71 -6.24
CA ASP A 40 -16.30 6.07 -6.36
C ASP A 40 -17.44 6.14 -7.39
N GLU A 41 -17.34 5.33 -8.45
CA GLU A 41 -18.36 5.19 -9.48
C GLU A 41 -19.41 4.13 -9.13
N ASN A 42 -19.10 3.23 -8.20
CA ASN A 42 -19.91 2.07 -7.81
C ASN A 42 -20.09 2.06 -6.28
N ALA A 43 -20.71 3.12 -5.76
CA ALA A 43 -21.03 3.21 -4.35
C ALA A 43 -21.83 1.97 -3.93
N SER A 44 -21.31 1.24 -2.94
CA SER A 44 -21.96 0.06 -2.38
C SER A 44 -22.17 0.29 -0.89
N ASP A 45 -23.44 0.21 -0.48
CA ASP A 45 -23.83 0.26 0.94
C ASP A 45 -23.39 -1.01 1.69
N SER A 46 -23.07 -2.08 0.97
CA SER A 46 -22.66 -3.39 1.51
C SER A 46 -21.14 -3.56 1.60
N SER A 47 -20.39 -2.49 1.84
CA SER A 47 -18.93 -2.56 2.03
C SER A 47 -18.56 -2.84 3.48
N ILE A 48 -17.64 -3.77 3.71
CA ILE A 48 -16.95 -3.91 4.99
C ILE A 48 -15.91 -2.80 5.07
N ILE A 49 -15.91 -2.04 6.18
CA ILE A 49 -14.98 -0.94 6.39
C ILE A 49 -14.10 -1.28 7.60
N LEU A 50 -12.79 -1.17 7.39
CA LEU A 50 -11.77 -1.32 8.41
C LEU A 50 -11.10 0.04 8.60
N ASP A 51 -11.23 0.60 9.80
CA ASP A 51 -10.47 1.78 10.24
C ASP A 51 -9.24 1.31 11.01
N LEU A 52 -8.07 1.40 10.37
CA LEU A 52 -6.81 0.91 10.90
C LEU A 52 -6.20 1.87 11.93
N ASN A 53 -6.75 3.09 12.06
CA ASN A 53 -6.41 4.02 13.14
C ASN A 53 -7.21 3.74 14.42
N SER A 54 -8.26 2.92 14.34
CA SER A 54 -8.97 2.38 15.49
C SER A 54 -8.45 0.98 15.84
N VAL A 55 -8.63 0.52 17.09
CA VAL A 55 -8.41 -0.88 17.44
C VAL A 55 -9.59 -1.78 17.06
N ASP A 56 -10.73 -1.19 16.67
CA ASP A 56 -11.97 -1.92 16.41
C ASP A 56 -11.95 -2.75 15.12
N TYR A 57 -11.10 -2.43 14.13
CA TYR A 57 -10.99 -3.24 12.92
C TYR A 57 -10.67 -4.71 13.22
N ARG A 58 -9.93 -4.96 14.32
CA ARG A 58 -9.59 -6.31 14.79
C ARG A 58 -10.83 -7.14 15.08
N LYS A 59 -11.86 -6.51 15.67
CA LYS A 59 -13.15 -7.16 15.93
C LYS A 59 -13.88 -7.48 14.62
N VAL A 60 -13.82 -6.58 13.65
CA VAL A 60 -14.45 -6.78 12.32
C VAL A 60 -13.81 -7.96 11.59
N LEU A 61 -12.50 -8.11 11.70
CA LEU A 61 -11.78 -9.27 11.17
C LEU A 61 -11.99 -10.56 11.99
N GLY A 62 -12.61 -10.47 13.16
CA GLY A 62 -12.77 -11.60 14.05
C GLY A 62 -11.44 -12.08 14.64
N GLU A 63 -10.48 -11.18 14.83
CA GLU A 63 -9.26 -11.46 15.60
C GLU A 63 -9.65 -11.89 17.02
N LYS A 64 -9.17 -13.06 17.46
CA LYS A 64 -9.47 -13.63 18.78
C LYS A 64 -8.20 -13.77 19.60
N PRO A 65 -8.24 -13.53 20.93
CA PRO A 65 -7.11 -13.79 21.83
C PRO A 65 -6.57 -15.23 21.71
N GLU A 66 -7.45 -16.20 21.47
CA GLU A 66 -7.13 -17.61 21.24
C GLU A 66 -6.48 -17.92 19.87
N HIS A 67 -6.44 -16.96 18.95
CA HIS A 67 -5.77 -17.05 17.64
C HIS A 67 -4.77 -15.90 17.46
N PRO A 68 -3.69 -15.88 18.26
CA PRO A 68 -2.78 -14.73 18.39
C PRO A 68 -1.95 -14.43 17.12
N HIS A 69 -2.10 -15.23 16.07
CA HIS A 69 -1.32 -15.13 14.84
C HIS A 69 -2.07 -14.46 13.70
N PHE A 70 -3.33 -14.08 13.93
CA PHE A 70 -4.13 -13.36 12.95
C PHE A 70 -4.10 -11.87 13.27
N LEU A 71 -3.18 -11.14 12.66
CA LEU A 71 -2.98 -9.72 12.88
C LEU A 71 -2.60 -9.06 11.56
N LEU A 72 -3.33 -8.01 11.16
CA LEU A 72 -2.78 -7.07 10.20
C LEU A 72 -1.63 -6.28 10.84
N CYS A 73 -0.61 -5.94 10.04
CA CYS A 73 0.42 -5.01 10.45
C CYS A 73 -0.20 -3.72 10.99
N SER A 74 0.39 -3.17 12.06
CA SER A 74 -0.13 -1.98 12.75
C SER A 74 1.02 -1.07 13.19
N GLY A 75 0.70 0.12 13.71
CA GLY A 75 1.72 1.10 14.10
C GLY A 75 2.49 1.62 12.88
N GLN A 76 3.82 1.67 12.98
CA GLN A 76 4.71 2.14 11.91
C GLN A 76 4.67 1.29 10.62
N LEU A 77 4.11 0.08 10.71
CA LEU A 77 3.92 -0.83 9.58
C LEU A 77 2.47 -0.84 9.06
N SER A 78 1.62 0.07 9.53
CA SER A 78 0.31 0.29 8.92
C SER A 78 0.44 1.28 7.77
N PHE A 79 0.22 0.82 6.55
CA PHE A 79 0.37 1.63 5.34
C PHE A 79 -0.98 2.01 4.71
N SER A 80 -2.07 1.82 5.46
CA SER A 80 -3.42 2.25 5.12
C SER A 80 -4.11 2.79 6.37
N ASP A 81 -4.90 3.84 6.22
CA ASP A 81 -5.78 4.38 7.26
C ASP A 81 -7.16 3.70 7.19
N ILE A 82 -7.69 3.54 5.98
CA ILE A 82 -9.00 2.94 5.72
C ILE A 82 -8.83 1.84 4.68
N ILE A 83 -9.46 0.69 4.92
CA ILE A 83 -9.66 -0.37 3.93
C ILE A 83 -11.17 -0.60 3.76
N ARG A 84 -11.63 -0.60 2.52
CA ARG A 84 -13.01 -0.94 2.12
C ARG A 84 -13.00 -2.20 1.29
N ILE A 85 -13.81 -3.17 1.67
CA ILE A 85 -13.97 -4.47 0.99
C ILE A 85 -15.40 -4.58 0.49
N VAL A 86 -15.56 -4.87 -0.79
CA VAL A 86 -16.85 -5.10 -1.45
C VAL A 86 -16.82 -6.54 -1.99
N PRO A 87 -17.42 -7.53 -1.28
CA PRO A 87 -17.25 -8.96 -1.60
C PRO A 87 -17.64 -9.36 -3.02
N GLU A 88 -18.70 -8.77 -3.56
CA GLU A 88 -19.17 -9.00 -4.95
C GLU A 88 -18.85 -7.82 -5.88
N GLY A 89 -17.91 -6.96 -5.46
CA GLY A 89 -17.52 -5.76 -6.17
C GLY A 89 -16.51 -6.00 -7.29
N GLY A 90 -16.10 -4.91 -7.91
CA GLY A 90 -15.07 -4.88 -8.94
C GLY A 90 -15.59 -5.27 -10.32
N LYS A 91 -14.74 -5.03 -11.34
CA LYS A 91 -15.06 -5.25 -12.76
C LYS A 91 -15.52 -6.67 -13.10
N PHE A 92 -15.13 -7.66 -12.30
CA PHE A 92 -15.41 -9.07 -12.54
C PHE A 92 -16.42 -9.67 -11.57
N SER A 93 -16.98 -8.88 -10.64
CA SER A 93 -17.87 -9.36 -9.58
C SER A 93 -17.27 -10.55 -8.82
N LYS A 94 -16.00 -10.41 -8.44
CA LYS A 94 -15.21 -11.39 -7.66
C LYS A 94 -14.62 -10.79 -6.39
N GLY A 95 -15.07 -9.60 -6.06
CA GLY A 95 -14.57 -8.83 -4.94
C GLY A 95 -13.66 -7.71 -5.36
N TYR A 96 -13.70 -6.69 -4.52
CA TYR A 96 -12.93 -5.48 -4.68
C TYR A 96 -12.43 -5.01 -3.32
N VAL A 97 -11.18 -4.58 -3.27
CA VAL A 97 -10.59 -3.94 -2.11
C VAL A 97 -10.04 -2.58 -2.52
N TYR A 98 -10.33 -1.58 -1.71
CA TYR A 98 -9.80 -0.24 -1.81
C TYR A 98 -9.15 0.13 -0.49
N ALA A 99 -7.93 0.66 -0.55
CA ALA A 99 -7.22 1.15 0.61
C ALA A 99 -6.81 2.61 0.38
N ARG A 100 -6.84 3.41 1.44
CA ARG A 100 -6.41 4.80 1.43
C ARG A 100 -5.45 5.06 2.57
N LYS A 101 -4.38 5.80 2.28
CA LYS A 101 -3.48 6.42 3.25
C LYS A 101 -3.42 7.91 2.97
N GLU A 102 -3.67 8.73 3.98
CA GLU A 102 -3.40 10.16 3.93
C GLU A 102 -1.89 10.38 4.04
N VAL A 103 -1.33 11.21 3.15
CA VAL A 103 0.10 11.52 3.19
C VAL A 103 0.36 12.46 4.37
N ASN A 104 1.16 12.01 5.32
CA ASN A 104 1.59 12.82 6.46
C ASN A 104 3.10 13.11 6.34
N PRO A 105 3.53 14.38 6.17
CA PRO A 105 4.95 14.73 6.11
C PRO A 105 5.78 14.28 7.32
N GLU A 106 5.13 14.02 8.46
CA GLU A 106 5.77 13.52 9.69
C GLU A 106 5.88 11.98 9.76
N ASP A 107 5.48 11.25 8.71
CA ASP A 107 5.65 9.80 8.67
C ASP A 107 7.14 9.42 8.76
N TRP A 108 7.42 8.37 9.56
CA TRP A 108 8.77 8.01 10.02
C TRP A 108 9.80 7.80 8.90
N PHE A 109 9.36 7.44 7.69
CA PHE A 109 10.22 7.17 6.56
C PHE A 109 10.70 8.45 5.84
N PHE A 110 9.95 9.55 5.88
CA PHE A 110 10.36 10.79 5.22
C PHE A 110 11.69 11.37 5.72
N PRO A 111 11.98 11.45 7.04
CA PRO A 111 13.26 11.98 7.50
C PRO A 111 14.46 11.07 7.20
N CYS A 112 14.25 9.80 6.84
CA CYS A 112 15.33 8.84 6.58
C CYS A 112 15.38 8.33 5.13
N HIS A 113 14.45 8.73 4.26
CA HIS A 113 14.35 8.26 2.88
C HIS A 113 13.85 9.38 1.96
N PHE A 114 14.69 10.25 1.42
CA PHE A 114 16.14 10.39 1.62
C PHE A 114 16.45 11.72 2.31
N HIS A 115 17.65 11.85 2.87
CA HIS A 115 18.07 13.12 3.47
C HIS A 115 18.06 14.24 2.43
N GLY A 116 17.24 15.27 2.64
CA GLY A 116 17.10 16.41 1.73
C GLY A 116 16.23 16.14 0.49
N ASP A 117 15.61 14.97 0.39
CA ASP A 117 14.70 14.56 -0.68
C ASP A 117 13.67 13.54 -0.14
N PRO A 118 12.69 13.99 0.67
CA PRO A 118 11.77 13.10 1.37
C PRO A 118 10.79 12.45 0.39
N VAL A 119 10.84 11.12 0.28
CA VAL A 119 10.00 10.33 -0.62
C VAL A 119 9.62 9.01 0.04
N MET A 120 8.34 8.64 0.00
CA MET A 120 7.90 7.34 0.48
C MET A 120 8.64 6.23 -0.28
N PRO A 121 9.29 5.27 0.42
CA PRO A 121 9.91 4.13 -0.26
C PRO A 121 8.86 3.36 -1.06
N GLY A 122 9.14 3.08 -2.34
CA GLY A 122 8.20 2.38 -3.22
C GLY A 122 7.81 0.98 -2.71
N SER A 123 8.71 0.32 -1.97
CA SER A 123 8.43 -0.95 -1.29
C SER A 123 7.30 -0.85 -0.27
N LEU A 124 7.15 0.28 0.44
CA LEU A 124 6.03 0.48 1.37
C LEU A 124 4.69 0.60 0.64
N GLY A 125 4.70 1.10 -0.59
CA GLY A 125 3.52 1.09 -1.46
C GLY A 125 3.09 -0.33 -1.85
N VAL A 126 4.05 -1.23 -2.10
CA VAL A 126 3.78 -2.66 -2.32
C VAL A 126 3.24 -3.31 -1.05
N GLU A 127 3.80 -2.99 0.12
CA GLU A 127 3.32 -3.51 1.40
C GLU A 127 1.89 -3.03 1.71
N ALA A 128 1.53 -1.80 1.35
CA ALA A 128 0.15 -1.31 1.45
C ALA A 128 -0.84 -2.15 0.61
N ILE A 129 -0.45 -2.53 -0.61
CA ILE A 129 -1.25 -3.41 -1.48
C ILE A 129 -1.39 -4.79 -0.83
N ILE A 130 -0.31 -5.33 -0.30
CA ILE A 130 -0.32 -6.62 0.41
C ILE A 130 -1.24 -6.55 1.63
N GLN A 131 -1.14 -5.52 2.46
CA GLN A 131 -2.02 -5.31 3.63
C GLN A 131 -3.50 -5.29 3.24
N ALA A 132 -3.85 -4.63 2.13
CA ALA A 132 -5.21 -4.62 1.60
C ALA A 132 -5.67 -6.02 1.16
N LEU A 133 -4.81 -6.79 0.49
CA LEU A 133 -5.11 -8.17 0.08
C LEU A 133 -5.27 -9.11 1.29
N GLN A 134 -4.45 -8.94 2.33
CA GLN A 134 -4.59 -9.67 3.59
C GLN A 134 -5.95 -9.40 4.22
N ALA A 135 -6.36 -8.14 4.30
CA ALA A 135 -7.67 -7.74 4.82
C ALA A 135 -8.82 -8.33 3.99
N PHE A 136 -8.71 -8.30 2.66
CA PHE A 136 -9.70 -8.88 1.74
C PHE A 136 -9.85 -10.39 1.96
N ALA A 137 -8.73 -11.12 1.97
CA ALA A 137 -8.71 -12.57 2.20
C ALA A 137 -9.32 -12.93 3.56
N SER A 138 -9.00 -12.13 4.57
CA SER A 138 -9.47 -12.25 5.95
C SER A 138 -10.98 -12.06 6.11
N ALA A 139 -11.57 -11.14 5.34
CA ALA A 139 -12.99 -10.79 5.47
C ALA A 139 -13.94 -11.65 4.61
N GLY A 140 -13.45 -12.29 3.55
CA GLY A 140 -14.30 -12.88 2.50
C GLY A 140 -13.99 -14.31 2.07
N MET A 141 -12.87 -14.92 2.46
CA MET A 141 -12.56 -16.31 2.13
C MET A 141 -12.95 -17.24 3.29
N GLU A 142 -13.27 -18.51 2.98
CA GLU A 142 -13.45 -19.59 3.97
C GLU A 142 -12.51 -19.39 5.17
N PRO A 143 -13.01 -19.45 6.42
CA PRO A 143 -12.26 -18.98 7.58
C PRO A 143 -10.90 -19.67 7.66
N PHE A 144 -9.86 -18.90 7.35
CA PHE A 144 -8.50 -19.37 7.58
C PHE A 144 -8.35 -19.67 9.06
N LYS A 145 -7.98 -20.91 9.39
CA LYS A 145 -7.88 -21.34 10.79
C LYS A 145 -6.82 -20.55 11.58
N SER A 146 -5.74 -20.12 10.92
CA SER A 146 -4.65 -19.32 11.51
C SER A 146 -3.68 -18.80 10.43
N PRO A 147 -4.12 -17.91 9.51
CA PRO A 147 -3.24 -17.44 8.45
C PRO A 147 -2.21 -16.46 9.05
N ARG A 148 -0.97 -16.55 8.58
CA ARG A 148 0.11 -15.63 8.95
C ARG A 148 0.53 -14.86 7.72
N PHE A 149 0.46 -13.54 7.83
CA PHE A 149 0.99 -12.65 6.80
C PHE A 149 2.12 -11.84 7.42
N LEU A 150 3.35 -12.32 7.19
CA LEU A 150 4.55 -11.66 7.67
C LEU A 150 5.09 -10.79 6.54
N PRO A 151 5.44 -9.51 6.80
CA PRO A 151 6.29 -8.77 5.89
C PRO A 151 7.64 -9.49 5.78
N PHE A 152 8.25 -9.44 4.59
CA PHE A 152 9.55 -10.05 4.31
C PHE A 152 10.68 -9.33 5.04
#